data_AF-A0A834TJ46-F1
#
_entry.id   AF-A0A834TJ46-F1
#
_cell.length_a   1.000
_cell.length_b   1.000
_cell.length_c   1.000
_cell.angle_alpha   90.00
_cell.angle_beta   90.00
_cell.angle_gamma   90.00
#
_symmetry.space_group_name_H-M   'P 1'
#
loop_
_entity.id
_entity.type
_entity.pdbx_description
1 polymer ?
#
loop_
_entity_poly.entity_id
_entity_poly.type
_entity_poly.pdbx_seq_one_letter_code
_entity_poly.pdbx_strand_id
1 'polypeptide(L)'
;MELEPNDEVRFMCVMNARGRSKEIPEGYNGNAFVYPAVVTTAGKLIGGNSIEYALELVKKAKSEMSEEYVQSVADLMVIRGDVDFGWGKAVFGGVPEAGGGGFPGLSLFCSHLNAKGEEGIVIPLCLPFNAMQRFVKELESSGMIVSSD
;
A
#
# COMPACT_ATOMS: atom_id res chain seq x y z
N MET A 1 11.24 -16.26 -7.73
CA MET A 1 12.03 -15.02 -7.76
C MET A 1 12.67 -14.93 -6.39
N GLU A 2 13.99 -15.04 -6.33
CA GLU A 2 14.76 -14.81 -5.11
C GLU A 2 15.29 -13.39 -5.19
N LEU A 3 15.08 -12.61 -4.12
CA LEU A 3 15.55 -11.23 -4.03
C LEU A 3 16.96 -11.25 -3.44
N GLU A 4 17.87 -10.53 -4.07
CA GLU A 4 19.21 -10.34 -3.55
C GLU A 4 19.18 -9.33 -2.38
N PRO A 5 20.08 -9.41 -1.39
CA PRO A 5 20.06 -8.53 -0.21
C PRO A 5 20.08 -7.03 -0.53
N ASN A 6 20.63 -6.66 -1.69
CA ASN A 6 20.73 -5.27 -2.14
C ASN A 6 19.55 -4.83 -3.03
N ASP A 7 18.63 -5.74 -3.37
CA ASP A 7 17.46 -5.39 -4.18
C ASP A 7 16.58 -4.40 -3.41
N GLU A 8 16.22 -3.30 -4.08
CA GLU A 8 15.28 -2.34 -3.55
C GLU A 8 13.86 -2.93 -3.54
N VAL A 9 13.20 -2.80 -2.41
CA VAL A 9 11.82 -3.22 -2.19
C VAL A 9 11.01 -2.02 -1.73
N ARG A 10 9.79 -1.91 -2.26
CA ARG A 10 8.90 -0.80 -1.98
C ARG A 10 7.63 -1.30 -1.33
N PHE A 11 7.24 -0.68 -0.22
CA PHE A 11 5.95 -0.86 0.40
C PHE A 11 5.14 0.42 0.24
N MET A 12 3.93 0.33 -0.33
CA MET A 12 3.01 1.45 -0.46
C MET A 12 1.81 1.20 0.42
N CYS A 13 1.44 2.19 1.25
CA CYS A 13 0.26 2.08 2.11
C CYS A 13 -0.82 3.05 1.65
N VAL A 14 -2.07 2.59 1.56
CA VAL A 14 -3.20 3.46 1.24
C VAL A 14 -3.61 4.21 2.51
N MET A 15 -3.45 5.53 2.51
CA MET A 15 -3.74 6.36 3.67
C MET A 15 -4.84 7.37 3.34
N ASN A 16 -5.81 7.51 4.24
CA ASN A 16 -6.90 8.47 4.10
C ASN A 16 -6.35 9.92 4.20
N ALA A 17 -6.65 10.74 3.20
CA ALA A 17 -6.23 12.13 3.15
C ALA A 17 -7.27 13.09 3.78
N ARG A 18 -8.49 12.63 4.07
CA ARG A 18 -9.52 13.45 4.73
C ARG A 18 -9.04 13.88 6.13
N GLY A 19 -9.26 15.14 6.46
CA GLY A 19 -8.78 15.74 7.72
C GLY A 19 -7.29 16.05 7.75
N ARG A 20 -6.55 15.81 6.65
CA ARG A 20 -5.13 16.16 6.50
C ARG A 20 -4.89 17.39 5.63
N SER A 21 -5.90 17.83 4.88
CA SER A 21 -5.88 19.07 4.12
C SER A 21 -7.22 19.79 4.30
N LYS A 22 -7.17 21.11 4.40
CA LYS A 22 -8.38 21.96 4.44
C LYS A 22 -9.13 22.00 3.11
N GLU A 23 -8.48 21.60 2.03
CA GLU A 23 -9.08 21.53 0.69
C GLU A 23 -10.03 20.35 0.53
N ILE A 24 -10.02 19.38 1.46
CA ILE A 24 -10.93 18.24 1.48
C ILE A 24 -12.02 18.52 2.52
N PRO A 25 -13.25 18.88 2.09
CA PRO A 25 -14.31 19.25 3.01
C PRO A 25 -14.76 18.08 3.89
N GLU A 26 -15.27 18.41 5.07
CA GLU A 26 -16.00 17.46 5.89
C GLU A 26 -17.22 16.94 5.12
N GLY A 27 -17.44 15.62 5.15
CA GLY A 27 -18.52 14.98 4.38
C GLY A 27 -18.22 14.74 2.89
N TYR A 28 -16.98 14.96 2.43
CA TYR A 28 -16.59 14.62 1.06
C TYR A 28 -16.73 13.11 0.76
N ASN A 29 -17.70 12.79 -0.09
CA ASN A 29 -18.06 11.42 -0.48
C ASN A 29 -17.23 10.82 -1.61
N GLY A 30 -16.34 11.61 -2.24
CA GLY A 30 -15.42 11.09 -3.25
C GLY A 30 -14.20 10.38 -2.64
N ASN A 31 -13.32 9.85 -3.48
CA ASN A 31 -12.08 9.20 -3.05
C ASN A 31 -11.05 10.24 -2.60
N ALA A 32 -10.47 10.05 -1.42
CA ALA A 32 -9.44 10.93 -0.87
C ALA A 32 -8.42 10.10 -0.10
N PHE A 33 -7.42 9.60 -0.81
CA PHE A 33 -6.30 8.85 -0.25
C PHE A 33 -5.00 9.16 -1.00
N VAL A 34 -3.89 8.94 -0.33
CA VAL A 34 -2.54 8.98 -0.91
C VAL A 34 -1.83 7.66 -0.67
N TYR A 35 -0.78 7.40 -1.45
CA TYR A 35 0.05 6.20 -1.36
C TYR A 35 1.49 6.55 -0.95
N PRO A 36 1.76 6.91 0.32
CA PRO A 36 3.13 7.03 0.80
C PRO A 36 3.87 5.71 0.55
N ALA A 37 5.03 5.85 -0.07
CA ALA A 37 5.90 4.74 -0.41
C ALA A 37 7.12 4.73 0.51
N VAL A 38 7.34 3.61 1.18
CA VAL A 38 8.58 3.28 1.88
C VAL A 38 9.47 2.51 0.92
N VAL A 39 10.73 2.92 0.80
CA VAL A 39 11.76 2.18 0.05
C VAL A 39 12.83 1.72 1.01
N THR A 40 13.20 0.44 0.91
CA THR A 40 14.31 -0.15 1.66
C THR A 40 14.92 -1.29 0.82
N THR A 41 15.84 -2.08 1.39
CA THR A 41 16.43 -3.24 0.70
C THR A 41 15.95 -4.55 1.31
N ALA A 42 15.91 -5.61 0.51
CA ALA A 42 15.52 -6.95 0.97
C ALA A 42 16.37 -7.41 2.17
N GLY A 43 17.68 -7.16 2.15
CA GLY A 43 18.58 -7.52 3.24
C GLY A 43 18.28 -6.81 4.56
N LYS A 44 17.86 -5.53 4.51
CA LYS A 44 17.45 -4.79 5.72
C LYS A 44 16.14 -5.29 6.32
N LEU A 45 15.24 -5.80 5.48
CA LEU A 45 13.98 -6.39 5.94
C LEU A 45 14.13 -7.82 6.44
N ILE A 46 15.08 -8.60 5.94
CA ILE A 46 15.23 -10.02 6.29
C ILE A 46 16.25 -10.22 7.44
N GLY A 47 17.16 -9.27 7.64
CA GLY A 47 18.09 -9.30 8.79
C GLY A 47 17.43 -8.91 10.12
N GLY A 48 18.01 -9.36 11.24
CA GLY A 48 17.76 -8.85 12.60
C GLY A 48 16.30 -8.63 13.02
N ASN A 49 16.03 -7.61 13.84
CA ASN A 49 14.69 -7.17 14.29
C ASN A 49 13.83 -6.61 13.13
N SER A 50 13.60 -7.45 12.11
CA SER A 50 12.96 -7.12 10.84
C SER A 50 11.60 -6.46 10.98
N ILE A 51 10.75 -6.97 11.88
CA ILE A 51 9.39 -6.46 12.07
C ILE A 51 9.37 -5.09 12.76
N GLU A 52 10.24 -4.88 13.75
CA GLU A 52 10.39 -3.60 14.44
C GLU A 52 10.90 -2.54 13.45
N TYR A 53 11.91 -2.90 12.66
CA TYR A 53 12.44 -2.05 11.61
C TYR A 53 11.36 -1.68 10.57
N ALA A 54 10.60 -2.66 10.07
CA ALA A 54 9.53 -2.43 9.12
C ALA A 54 8.43 -1.53 9.72
N LEU A 55 8.08 -1.74 10.99
CA LEU A 55 7.08 -0.94 11.70
C LEU A 55 7.52 0.52 11.84
N GLU A 56 8.78 0.78 12.20
CA GLU A 56 9.31 2.14 12.31
C GLU A 56 9.31 2.87 10.96
N LEU A 57 9.62 2.17 9.86
CA LEU A 57 9.51 2.75 8.51
C LEU A 57 8.07 3.16 8.17
N VAL A 58 7.08 2.31 8.47
CA VAL A 58 5.66 2.60 8.21
C VAL A 58 5.16 3.75 9.09
N LYS A 59 5.52 3.77 10.38
CA LYS A 59 5.19 4.88 11.28
C LYS A 59 5.76 6.20 10.78
N LYS A 60 7.03 6.18 10.35
CA LYS A 60 7.70 7.35 9.79
C LYS A 60 6.96 7.87 8.56
N ALA A 61 6.70 7.01 7.57
CA ALA A 61 5.95 7.37 6.37
C ALA A 61 4.55 7.93 6.68
N LYS A 62 3.86 7.38 7.69
CA LYS A 62 2.57 7.91 8.16
C LYS A 62 2.70 9.30 8.80
N SER A 63 3.76 9.54 9.58
CA SER A 63 3.99 10.82 10.27
C SER A 63 4.39 11.95 9.33
N GLU A 64 5.08 11.64 8.24
CA GLU A 64 5.51 12.59 7.22
C GLU A 64 4.37 13.04 6.27
N MET A 65 3.17 12.45 6.43
CA MET A 65 2.00 12.75 5.61
C MET A 65 1.32 14.06 6.06
N SER A 66 2.00 15.17 5.77
CA SER A 66 1.56 16.53 6.07
C SER A 66 0.53 17.04 5.04
N GLU A 67 -0.05 18.22 5.31
CA GLU A 67 -0.93 18.91 4.37
C GLU A 67 -0.19 19.21 3.06
N GLU A 68 1.06 19.68 3.16
CA GLU A 68 1.94 19.97 2.02
C GLU A 68 2.26 18.72 1.20
N TYR A 69 2.41 17.56 1.86
CA TYR A 69 2.59 16.29 1.15
C TYR A 69 1.35 15.94 0.32
N VAL A 70 0.15 16.06 0.90
CA VAL A 70 -1.11 15.79 0.21
C VAL A 70 -1.30 16.74 -0.97
N GLN A 71 -1.03 18.04 -0.77
CA GLN A 71 -1.07 19.05 -1.83
C GLN A 71 -0.04 18.77 -2.93
N SER A 72 1.21 18.45 -2.58
CA SER A 72 2.26 18.11 -3.56
C SER A 72 1.90 16.89 -4.41
N VAL A 73 1.26 15.87 -3.82
CA VAL A 73 0.75 14.72 -4.58
C VAL A 73 -0.38 15.14 -5.51
N ALA A 74 -1.30 16.00 -5.05
CA ALA A 74 -2.37 16.52 -5.91
C ALA A 74 -1.81 17.33 -7.09
N ASP A 75 -0.87 18.25 -6.84
CA ASP A 75 -0.18 19.03 -7.87
C ASP A 75 0.54 18.12 -8.87
N LEU A 76 1.25 17.09 -8.40
CA LEU A 76 1.90 16.11 -9.26
C LEU A 76 0.89 15.39 -10.16
N MET A 77 -0.28 15.01 -9.64
CA MET A 77 -1.34 14.36 -10.43
C MET A 77 -1.94 15.32 -11.46
N VAL A 78 -2.10 16.60 -11.12
CA VAL A 78 -2.55 17.64 -12.07
C VAL A 78 -1.52 17.84 -13.17
N ILE A 79 -0.23 18.02 -12.83
CA ILE A 79 0.85 18.20 -13.81
C ILE A 79 0.97 16.98 -14.74
N ARG A 80 0.84 15.76 -14.19
CA ARG A 80 0.85 14.53 -15.00
C ARG A 80 -0.38 14.37 -15.87
N GLY A 81 -1.50 15.00 -15.51
CA GLY A 81 -2.73 15.05 -16.30
C GLY A 81 -2.75 16.16 -17.33
N ASP A 82 -2.05 17.28 -17.11
CA ASP A 82 -2.00 18.44 -18.02
C ASP A 82 -0.95 18.25 -19.12
N VAL A 83 -1.03 17.13 -19.83
CA VAL A 83 -0.20 16.80 -20.99
C VAL A 83 -1.04 17.02 -22.26
N ASP A 84 -0.71 18.03 -23.05
CA ASP A 84 -1.31 18.30 -24.36
C ASP A 84 -0.27 18.05 -25.46
N PHE A 85 -0.45 16.96 -26.23
CA PHE A 85 0.41 16.62 -27.38
C PHE A 85 0.03 17.38 -28.66
N GLY A 86 -0.84 18.39 -28.58
CA GLY A 86 -1.44 19.10 -29.71
C GLY A 86 -2.83 18.59 -30.10
N TRP A 87 -3.46 17.76 -29.26
CA TRP A 87 -4.81 17.20 -29.47
C TRP A 87 -5.85 17.77 -28.49
N GLY A 88 -5.46 18.77 -27.69
CA GLY A 88 -6.28 19.39 -26.66
C GLY A 88 -6.00 18.80 -25.27
N LYS A 89 -6.51 19.48 -24.24
CA LYS A 89 -6.32 19.08 -22.84
C LYS A 89 -6.83 17.67 -22.58
N ALA A 90 -6.08 16.89 -21.79
CA ALA A 90 -6.51 15.56 -21.39
C ALA A 90 -7.86 15.63 -20.64
N VAL A 91 -8.81 14.83 -21.10
CA VAL A 91 -10.18 14.79 -20.54
C VAL A 91 -10.26 13.84 -19.33
N PHE A 92 -9.31 12.92 -19.19
CA PHE A 92 -9.24 11.94 -18.10
C PHE A 92 -7.81 11.47 -17.86
N GLY A 93 -7.37 11.48 -16.60
CA GLY A 93 -6.12 10.90 -16.13
C GLY A 93 -6.39 10.08 -14.87
N GLY A 94 -6.56 8.77 -15.02
CA GLY A 94 -6.89 7.87 -13.92
C GLY A 94 -6.53 6.43 -14.28
N VAL A 95 -6.52 5.54 -13.29
CA VAL A 95 -6.27 4.11 -13.51
C VAL A 95 -7.39 3.58 -14.42
N PRO A 96 -7.07 3.01 -15.60
CA PRO A 96 -8.07 2.59 -16.60
C PRO A 96 -8.91 1.38 -16.17
N GLU A 97 -8.69 0.85 -14.97
CA GLU A 97 -9.31 -0.38 -14.46
C GLU A 97 -9.70 -0.20 -12.98
N ALA A 98 -10.84 -0.77 -12.57
CA ALA A 98 -11.27 -0.77 -11.17
C ALA A 98 -10.45 -1.80 -10.36
N GLY A 99 -9.79 -1.33 -9.29
CA GLY A 99 -8.85 -2.12 -8.49
C GLY A 99 -7.39 -1.90 -8.91
N GLY A 100 -6.44 -2.55 -8.22
CA GLY A 100 -5.02 -2.52 -8.61
C GLY A 100 -4.68 -3.35 -9.86
N GLY A 101 -5.62 -3.54 -10.80
CA GLY A 101 -5.43 -4.36 -12.00
C GLY A 101 -4.80 -5.74 -11.72
N GLY A 102 -3.92 -6.19 -12.61
CA GLY A 102 -3.10 -7.39 -12.46
C GLY A 102 -1.81 -7.21 -11.65
N PHE A 103 -1.76 -6.32 -10.66
CA PHE A 103 -0.58 -6.14 -9.80
C PHE A 103 -0.53 -7.20 -8.68
N PRO A 104 0.37 -8.21 -8.75
CA PRO A 104 0.65 -9.06 -7.60
C PRO A 104 1.37 -8.20 -6.54
N GLY A 105 0.64 -7.75 -5.52
CA GLY A 105 1.22 -6.94 -4.43
C GLY A 105 0.26 -5.99 -3.71
N LEU A 106 -0.99 -5.87 -4.14
CA LEU A 106 -2.01 -5.14 -3.38
C LEU A 106 -2.66 -6.06 -2.33
N SER A 107 -2.54 -5.68 -1.06
CA SER A 107 -3.24 -6.31 0.06
C SER A 107 -4.13 -5.30 0.76
N LEU A 108 -5.39 -5.67 0.96
CA LEU A 108 -6.38 -4.86 1.67
C LEU A 108 -6.57 -5.43 3.08
N PHE A 109 -6.40 -4.60 4.10
CA PHE A 109 -6.73 -5.02 5.46
C PHE A 109 -8.24 -5.05 5.62
N CYS A 110 -8.79 -6.25 5.86
CA CYS A 110 -10.21 -6.44 6.12
C CYS A 110 -10.40 -6.77 7.60
N SER A 111 -11.13 -5.92 8.33
CA SER A 111 -11.64 -6.31 9.66
C SER A 111 -12.59 -7.49 9.49
N HIS A 112 -12.41 -8.52 10.29
CA HIS A 112 -13.19 -9.75 10.22
C HIS A 112 -13.63 -10.16 11.63
N LEU A 113 -14.86 -10.65 11.75
CA LEU A 113 -15.34 -11.31 12.95
C LEU A 113 -15.37 -12.81 12.66
N ASN A 114 -14.64 -13.58 13.46
CA ASN A 114 -14.63 -15.03 13.28
C ASN A 114 -15.95 -15.66 13.75
N ALA A 115 -16.13 -16.96 13.50
CA ALA A 115 -17.34 -17.70 13.90
C ALA A 115 -17.61 -17.73 15.41
N LYS A 116 -16.62 -17.38 16.25
CA LYS A 116 -16.74 -17.27 17.71
C LYS A 116 -17.05 -15.84 18.18
N GLY A 117 -17.17 -14.89 17.26
CA GLY A 117 -17.40 -13.47 17.55
C GLY A 117 -16.14 -12.69 17.95
N GLU A 118 -14.94 -13.25 17.73
CA GLU A 118 -13.68 -12.57 18.02
C GLU A 118 -13.26 -11.69 16.84
N GLU A 119 -12.81 -10.46 17.12
CA GLU A 119 -12.26 -9.56 16.10
C GLU A 119 -10.89 -10.03 15.62
N GLY A 120 -10.72 -10.02 14.29
CA GLY A 120 -9.49 -10.37 13.60
C GLY A 120 -9.29 -9.51 12.35
N ILE A 121 -8.13 -9.69 11.72
CA ILE A 121 -7.77 -9.00 10.48
C ILE A 121 -7.48 -10.07 9.43
N VAL A 122 -8.14 -9.97 8.28
CA VAL A 122 -7.86 -10.78 7.10
C VAL A 122 -7.03 -9.96 6.13
N ILE A 123 -5.93 -10.55 5.66
CA ILE A 123 -5.02 -9.93 4.69
C ILE A 123 -4.94 -10.84 3.46
N PRO A 124 -5.66 -10.55 2.36
CA PRO A 124 -5.52 -11.28 1.13
C PRO A 124 -4.17 -10.94 0.48
N LEU A 125 -3.40 -11.97 0.16
CA LEU A 125 -2.08 -11.86 -0.46
C LEU A 125 -2.07 -12.73 -1.72
N CYS A 126 -1.59 -12.17 -2.83
CA CYS A 126 -1.38 -12.90 -4.08
C CYS A 126 0.10 -12.84 -4.44
N LEU A 127 0.75 -14.00 -4.42
CA LEU A 127 2.17 -14.17 -4.74
C LEU A 127 2.32 -15.31 -5.75
N PRO A 128 3.42 -15.34 -6.54
CA PRO A 128 3.73 -16.50 -7.39
C PRO A 128 3.73 -17.79 -6.56
N PHE A 129 3.26 -18.90 -7.14
CA PHE A 129 3.04 -20.18 -6.44
C PHE A 129 4.19 -20.58 -5.50
N ASN A 130 5.43 -20.58 -6.00
CA ASN A 130 6.61 -20.94 -5.21
C ASN A 130 6.86 -19.99 -4.02
N ALA A 131 6.55 -18.70 -4.17
CA ALA A 131 6.68 -17.71 -3.10
C ALA A 131 5.57 -17.87 -2.06
N MET A 132 4.33 -18.13 -2.50
CA MET A 132 3.21 -18.41 -1.60
C MET A 132 3.48 -19.63 -0.72
N GLN A 133 3.98 -20.74 -1.30
CA GLN A 133 4.31 -21.94 -0.52
C GLN A 133 5.37 -21.70 0.56
N ARG A 134 6.37 -20.85 0.28
CA ARG A 134 7.37 -20.45 1.29
C ARG A 134 6.74 -19.56 2.35
N PHE A 135 5.94 -18.59 1.93
CA PHE A 135 5.27 -17.63 2.81
C PHE A 135 4.34 -18.31 3.82
N VAL A 136 3.52 -19.27 3.39
CA VAL A 136 2.63 -20.04 4.28
C VAL A 136 3.43 -20.73 5.40
N LYS A 137 4.55 -21.39 5.05
CA LYS A 137 5.39 -22.10 6.04
C LYS A 137 5.98 -21.17 7.08
N GLU A 138 6.42 -19.97 6.67
CA GLU A 138 6.96 -18.96 7.59
C GLU A 138 5.89 -18.40 8.53
N LEU A 139 4.67 -18.18 8.01
CA LEU A 139 3.54 -17.71 8.82
C LEU A 139 3.09 -18.75 9.86
N GLU A 140 2.98 -20.02 9.46
CA GLU A 140 2.64 -21.12 10.36
C GLU A 140 3.69 -21.27 11.47
N SER A 141 4.98 -21.15 11.11
CA SER A 141 6.09 -21.18 12.07
C SER A 141 6.04 -20.01 13.06
N SER A 142 5.43 -18.89 12.66
CA SER A 142 5.25 -17.69 13.49
C SER A 142 3.95 -17.70 14.31
N GLY A 143 3.15 -18.77 14.22
CA GLY A 143 1.87 -18.91 14.94
C GLY A 143 0.71 -18.13 14.33
N MET A 144 0.82 -17.65 13.09
CA MET A 144 -0.29 -17.03 12.37
C MET A 144 -1.15 -18.10 11.70
N ILE A 145 -2.47 -17.92 11.74
CA ILE A 145 -3.41 -18.83 11.08
C ILE A 145 -3.46 -18.48 9.60
N VAL A 146 -3.18 -19.47 8.75
CA VAL A 146 -3.25 -19.34 7.29
C VAL A 146 -4.42 -20.17 6.79
N SER A 147 -5.31 -19.55 6.01
CA SER A 147 -6.38 -20.25 5.29
C SER A 147 -6.11 -20.09 3.79
N SER A 148 -6.13 -21.20 3.06
CA SER A 148 -6.13 -21.21 1.61
C SER A 148 -7.47 -21.80 1.16
N ASP A 149 -8.31 -20.97 0.56
CA ASP A 149 -9.55 -21.41 -0.09
C ASP A 149 -9.25 -22.25 -1.36
#